data_AF-A0A2V9VZJ6-F1
#
_entry.id   AF-A0A2V9VZJ6-F1
#
_cell.length_a   1.000
_cell.length_b   1.000
_cell.length_c   1.000
_cell.angle_alpha   90.00
_cell.angle_beta   90.00
_cell.angle_gamma   90.00
#
_symmetry.space_group_name_H-M   'P 1'
#
loop_
_entity.id
_entity.type
_entity.pdbx_description
1 polymer ?
#
loop_
_entity_poly.entity_id
_entity_poly.type
_entity_poly.pdbx_seq_one_letter_code
_entity_poly.pdbx_strand_id
1 'polypeptide(L)'
;RGIEQADSVTLDPHKWLAMPFSTGLFLTRHPEGLLHTFSVPCPYLQKTTVSTLPDNLSIGAQWSRRMNSLKLWMTLKAHGRQGYQELIDRQIELARGFADWAAASEHFELAAPQVLPILNLRLRTEDVSPQDLGRLHAAIIDEVNHDGQRWISGGIVNGQSVIRTMIISYLSEKHHLEGLQDALQAAAIRVSPLAEIA
;
A
#
# COMPACT_ATOMS: atom_id res chain seq x y z
N ARG A 1 -3.74 0.62 18.60
CA ARG A 1 -4.33 0.02 19.82
C ARG A 1 -5.63 -0.68 19.42
N GLY A 2 -6.00 -1.79 20.04
CA GLY A 2 -7.21 -2.56 19.72
C GLY A 2 -6.97 -3.81 18.87
N ILE A 3 -5.78 -3.98 18.29
CA ILE A 3 -5.46 -5.17 17.47
C ILE A 3 -5.43 -6.45 18.31
N GLU A 4 -5.09 -6.32 19.59
CA GLU A 4 -5.08 -7.42 20.57
C GLU A 4 -6.48 -7.99 20.86
N GLN A 5 -7.54 -7.26 20.50
CA GLN A 5 -8.93 -7.67 20.68
C GLN A 5 -9.50 -8.39 19.44
N ALA A 6 -8.78 -8.37 18.31
CA ALA A 6 -9.23 -8.97 17.07
C ALA A 6 -9.18 -10.50 17.12
N ASP A 7 -10.19 -11.18 16.60
CA ASP A 7 -10.19 -12.65 16.47
C ASP A 7 -9.14 -13.14 15.49
N SER A 8 -8.93 -12.38 14.43
CA SER A 8 -7.88 -12.64 13.45
C SER A 8 -7.34 -11.35 12.84
N VAL A 9 -6.12 -11.44 12.29
CA VAL A 9 -5.40 -10.36 11.62
C VAL A 9 -4.76 -10.92 10.36
N THR A 10 -4.86 -10.17 9.27
CA THR A 10 -4.08 -10.44 8.06
C THR A 10 -2.94 -9.44 7.93
N LEU A 11 -1.83 -9.90 7.37
CA LEU A 11 -0.68 -9.07 7.04
C LEU A 11 -0.09 -9.51 5.71
N ASP A 12 0.26 -8.54 4.88
CA ASP A 12 0.92 -8.78 3.61
C ASP A 12 2.36 -8.25 3.65
N PRO A 13 3.36 -9.07 4.04
CA PRO A 13 4.75 -8.67 3.99
C PRO A 13 5.21 -8.22 2.61
N HIS A 14 4.59 -8.76 1.56
CA HIS A 14 4.89 -8.36 0.18
C HIS A 14 4.41 -6.94 -0.17
N LYS A 15 3.73 -6.25 0.75
CA LYS A 15 3.43 -4.83 0.66
C LYS A 15 4.50 -4.04 1.42
N TRP A 16 4.24 -3.72 2.68
CA TRP A 16 5.03 -2.72 3.40
C TRP A 16 6.34 -3.25 4.00
N LEU A 17 6.53 -4.58 4.05
CA LEU A 17 7.79 -5.19 4.49
C LEU A 17 8.76 -5.48 3.34
N ALA A 18 8.54 -4.87 2.17
CA ALA A 18 9.44 -4.95 1.01
C ALA A 18 9.80 -6.39 0.58
N MET A 19 8.89 -7.34 0.79
CA MET A 19 9.12 -8.73 0.40
C MET A 19 8.62 -9.02 -1.03
N PRO A 20 9.25 -9.96 -1.76
CA PRO A 20 8.73 -10.41 -3.05
C PRO A 20 7.38 -11.13 -2.93
N PHE A 21 6.53 -10.96 -3.95
CA PHE A 21 5.28 -11.68 -4.10
C PHE A 21 5.47 -13.21 -4.14
N SER A 22 4.47 -14.00 -3.75
CA SER A 22 3.38 -13.68 -2.82
C SER A 22 3.81 -14.06 -1.40
N THR A 23 3.49 -13.23 -0.41
CA THR A 23 3.73 -13.54 1.02
C THR A 23 2.61 -12.94 1.84
N GLY A 24 1.64 -13.74 2.29
CA GLY A 24 0.56 -13.30 3.16
C GLY A 24 0.59 -14.08 4.47
N LEU A 25 0.14 -13.44 5.54
CA LEU A 25 -0.07 -14.05 6.84
C LEU A 25 -1.52 -13.91 7.24
N PHE A 26 -2.04 -14.98 7.84
CA PHE A 26 -3.26 -14.98 8.60
C PHE A 26 -2.91 -15.43 10.02
N LEU A 27 -3.24 -14.60 11.00
CA LEU A 27 -3.02 -14.83 12.42
C LEU A 27 -4.39 -14.90 13.09
N THR A 28 -4.63 -15.88 13.95
CA THR A 28 -5.89 -16.04 14.67
C THR A 28 -5.64 -16.44 16.12
N ARG A 29 -6.53 -16.02 17.01
CA ARG A 29 -6.58 -16.51 18.40
C ARG A 29 -7.23 -17.89 18.52
N HIS A 30 -7.95 -18.32 17.49
CA HIS A 30 -8.80 -19.51 17.45
C HIS A 30 -8.26 -20.54 16.43
N PRO A 31 -7.09 -21.16 16.68
CA PRO A 31 -6.49 -22.12 15.75
C PRO A 31 -7.36 -23.37 15.51
N GLU A 32 -8.18 -23.75 16.48
CA GLU A 32 -9.15 -24.84 16.36
C GLU A 32 -10.20 -24.58 15.28
N GLY A 33 -10.56 -23.31 15.05
CA GLY A 33 -11.44 -22.92 13.94
C GLY A 33 -10.85 -23.30 12.59
N LEU A 34 -9.53 -23.10 12.41
CA LEU A 34 -8.84 -23.48 11.17
C LEU A 34 -8.87 -24.99 10.96
N LEU A 35 -8.63 -25.77 12.01
CA LEU A 35 -8.69 -27.23 11.94
C LEU A 35 -10.11 -27.72 11.61
N HIS A 36 -11.13 -27.15 12.26
CA HIS A 36 -12.52 -27.51 12.00
C HIS A 36 -12.92 -27.23 10.55
N THR A 37 -12.47 -26.09 9.99
CA THR A 37 -12.82 -25.67 8.64
C THR A 37 -12.04 -26.39 7.55
N PHE A 38 -10.73 -26.59 7.72
CA PHE A 38 -9.84 -27.03 6.64
C PHE A 38 -9.37 -28.48 6.75
N SER A 39 -9.60 -29.16 7.87
CA SER A 39 -9.20 -30.56 8.02
C SER A 39 -10.08 -31.48 7.15
N VAL A 40 -9.44 -32.21 6.24
CA VAL A 40 -10.09 -33.21 5.40
C VAL A 40 -9.53 -34.60 5.72
N PRO A 41 -10.39 -35.60 6.04
CA PRO A 41 -9.94 -36.97 6.24
C PRO A 41 -9.32 -37.53 4.96
N CYS A 42 -8.12 -38.08 5.08
CA CYS A 42 -7.35 -38.52 3.93
C CYS A 42 -6.66 -39.86 4.23
N PRO A 43 -7.26 -41.00 3.86
CA PRO A 43 -6.78 -42.33 4.28
C PRO A 43 -5.34 -42.66 3.86
N TYR A 44 -4.83 -42.02 2.80
CA TYR A 44 -3.46 -42.21 2.33
C TYR A 44 -2.42 -41.35 3.06
N LEU A 45 -2.85 -40.30 3.79
CA LEU A 45 -1.94 -39.48 4.59
C LEU A 45 -1.76 -40.12 5.97
N GLN A 46 -0.59 -40.72 6.17
CA GLN A 46 -0.20 -41.20 7.49
C GLN A 46 0.05 -40.00 8.42
N LYS A 47 -0.66 -39.98 9.55
CA LYS A 47 -0.44 -38.95 10.58
C LYS A 47 0.98 -39.08 11.13
N THR A 48 1.80 -38.07 10.92
CA THR A 48 3.15 -38.01 11.49
C THR A 48 3.05 -37.62 12.95
N THR A 49 3.50 -38.47 13.88
CA THR A 49 3.41 -38.26 15.34
C THR A 49 4.54 -37.39 15.91
N VAL A 50 5.38 -36.83 15.05
CA VAL A 50 6.65 -36.18 15.42
C VAL A 50 6.46 -34.72 15.86
N SER A 51 5.35 -34.08 15.50
CA SER A 51 5.11 -32.65 15.73
C SER A 51 3.89 -32.41 16.63
N THR A 52 4.03 -31.50 17.59
CA THR A 52 2.91 -30.95 18.37
C THR A 52 2.15 -29.85 17.62
N LEU A 53 2.71 -29.35 16.52
CA LEU A 53 2.08 -28.36 15.65
C LEU A 53 1.19 -29.04 14.60
N PRO A 54 0.04 -28.42 14.24
CA PRO A 54 -0.84 -28.94 13.20
C PRO A 54 -0.16 -28.95 11.83
N ASP A 55 -0.59 -29.88 10.98
CA ASP A 55 -0.17 -29.89 9.58
C ASP A 55 -0.74 -28.67 8.86
N ASN A 56 0.10 -28.03 8.04
CA ASN A 56 -0.26 -26.87 7.24
C ASN A 56 -1.40 -27.16 6.25
N LEU A 57 -1.54 -28.40 5.80
CA LEU A 57 -2.66 -28.82 4.93
C LEU A 57 -4.01 -28.79 5.66
N SER A 58 -4.02 -28.86 6.98
CA SER A 58 -5.24 -28.90 7.80
C SER A 58 -5.65 -27.55 8.37
N ILE A 59 -4.88 -26.48 8.10
CA ILE A 59 -5.10 -25.14 8.67
C ILE A 59 -5.17 -24.05 7.59
N GLY A 60 -5.40 -24.43 6.34
CA GLY A 60 -5.54 -23.48 5.26
C GLY A 60 -6.16 -24.09 4.01
N ALA A 61 -6.62 -23.22 3.11
CA ALA A 61 -7.24 -23.62 1.86
C ALA A 61 -6.26 -24.28 0.86
N GLN A 62 -4.96 -24.08 1.04
CA GLN A 62 -3.92 -24.62 0.15
C GLN A 62 -3.31 -25.89 0.74
N TRP A 63 -3.36 -26.97 -0.03
CA TRP A 63 -2.65 -28.22 0.27
C TRP A 63 -1.18 -28.09 -0.08
N SER A 64 -0.88 -28.18 -1.38
CA SER A 64 0.46 -27.93 -1.92
C SER A 64 0.74 -26.43 -1.94
N ARG A 65 1.83 -26.00 -1.29
CA ARG A 65 2.23 -24.60 -1.22
C ARG A 65 3.74 -24.45 -1.19
N ARG A 66 4.23 -23.29 -1.65
CA ARG A 66 5.65 -22.92 -1.53
C ARG A 66 6.00 -22.60 -0.07
N MET A 67 7.27 -22.78 0.29
CA MET A 67 7.79 -22.45 1.63
C MET A 67 8.00 -20.93 1.80
N ASN A 68 6.92 -20.14 1.68
CA ASN A 68 6.96 -18.69 1.84
C ASN A 68 7.42 -18.25 3.26
N SER A 69 7.30 -19.14 4.24
CA SER A 69 7.82 -18.93 5.59
C SER A 69 9.34 -18.76 5.62
N LEU A 70 10.09 -19.42 4.71
CA LEU A 70 11.54 -19.33 4.70
C LEU A 70 12.03 -17.94 4.33
N LYS A 71 11.50 -17.38 3.24
CA LYS A 71 11.84 -16.00 2.84
C LYS A 71 11.44 -15.00 3.92
N LEU A 72 10.27 -15.17 4.54
CA LEU A 72 9.83 -14.31 5.63
C LEU A 72 10.82 -14.37 6.80
N TRP A 73 11.19 -15.57 7.22
CA TRP A 73 12.16 -15.77 8.29
C TRP A 73 13.51 -15.14 7.94
N MET A 74 14.03 -15.37 6.73
CA MET A 74 15.31 -14.78 6.29
C MET A 74 15.28 -13.26 6.29
N THR A 75 14.22 -12.63 5.75
CA THR A 75 14.11 -11.17 5.72
C THR A 75 13.96 -10.60 7.13
N LEU A 76 13.17 -11.21 8.01
CA LEU A 76 13.08 -10.82 9.42
C LEU A 76 14.42 -10.96 10.15
N LYS A 77 15.19 -12.00 9.87
CA LYS A 77 16.53 -12.21 10.45
C LYS A 77 17.57 -11.23 9.93
N ALA A 78 17.52 -10.89 8.65
CA ALA A 78 18.48 -9.99 8.00
C ALA A 78 18.32 -8.54 8.45
N HIS A 79 17.08 -8.03 8.48
CA HIS A 79 16.82 -6.62 8.82
C HIS A 79 16.53 -6.41 10.30
N GLY A 80 16.01 -7.43 10.98
CA GLY A 80 15.60 -7.33 12.37
C GLY A 80 14.49 -6.30 12.58
N ARG A 81 14.12 -6.10 13.85
CA ARG A 81 13.10 -5.10 14.22
C ARG A 81 13.55 -3.69 13.87
N GLN A 82 14.80 -3.34 14.19
CA GLN A 82 15.34 -1.99 14.00
C GLN A 82 15.32 -1.57 12.53
N GLY A 83 15.78 -2.43 11.61
CA GLY A 83 15.79 -2.09 10.18
C GLY A 83 14.40 -1.82 9.61
N TYR A 84 13.37 -2.54 10.08
CA TYR A 84 11.99 -2.24 9.69
C TYR A 84 11.43 -0.98 10.32
N GLN A 85 11.79 -0.68 11.57
CA GLN A 85 11.41 0.60 12.19
C GLN A 85 11.98 1.76 11.38
N GLU A 86 13.29 1.74 11.08
CA GLU A 86 13.95 2.77 10.27
C GLU A 86 13.33 2.91 8.87
N LEU A 87 13.01 1.80 8.20
CA LEU A 87 12.34 1.81 6.89
C LEU A 87 10.97 2.48 6.96
N ILE A 88 10.14 2.06 7.92
CA ILE A 88 8.77 2.57 8.10
C ILE A 88 8.80 4.05 8.48
N ASP A 89 9.65 4.43 9.43
CA ASP A 89 9.79 5.80 9.92
C ASP A 89 10.24 6.73 8.78
N ARG A 90 11.23 6.30 7.98
CA ARG A 90 11.67 7.05 6.80
C ARG A 90 10.55 7.28 5.79
N GLN A 91 9.73 6.25 5.52
CA GLN A 91 8.62 6.35 4.57
C GLN A 91 7.50 7.26 5.08
N ILE A 92 7.21 7.21 6.38
CA ILE A 92 6.28 8.14 7.03
C ILE A 92 6.82 9.58 6.96
N GLU A 93 8.12 9.78 7.18
CA GLU A 93 8.74 11.11 7.09
C GLU A 93 8.69 11.67 5.66
N LEU A 94 9.03 10.86 4.67
CA LEU A 94 8.90 11.22 3.26
C LEU A 94 7.44 11.58 2.90
N ALA A 95 6.48 10.83 3.41
CA ALA A 95 5.06 11.12 3.22
C ALA A 95 4.60 12.41 3.92
N ARG A 96 5.15 12.71 5.10
CA ARG A 96 4.88 13.97 5.80
C ARG A 96 5.41 15.16 5.00
N GLY A 97 6.66 15.09 4.53
CA GLY A 97 7.22 16.15 3.68
C GLY A 97 6.43 16.36 2.39
N PHE A 98 5.89 15.28 1.80
CA PHE A 98 5.00 15.40 0.65
C PHE A 98 3.66 16.05 1.03
N ALA A 99 3.10 15.71 2.19
CA ALA A 99 1.86 16.29 2.70
C ALA A 99 2.02 17.80 2.97
N ASP A 100 3.15 18.22 3.53
CA ASP A 100 3.46 19.62 3.80
C ASP A 100 3.57 20.42 2.50
N TRP A 101 4.23 19.85 1.48
CA TRP A 101 4.25 20.43 0.13
C TRP A 101 2.84 20.57 -0.46
N ALA A 102 2.01 19.53 -0.34
CA ALA A 102 0.64 19.56 -0.86
C ALA A 102 -0.21 20.61 -0.12
N ALA A 103 -0.02 20.78 1.18
CA ALA A 103 -0.71 21.80 1.97
C ALA A 103 -0.32 23.23 1.56
N ALA A 104 0.92 23.44 1.14
CA ALA A 104 1.43 24.72 0.64
C ALA A 104 1.17 24.94 -0.87
N SER A 105 0.59 23.96 -1.58
CA SER A 105 0.36 24.04 -3.02
C SER A 105 -0.84 24.92 -3.35
N GLU A 106 -0.68 25.77 -4.38
CA GLU A 106 -1.78 26.52 -4.98
C GLU A 106 -2.71 25.63 -5.82
N HIS A 107 -2.21 24.50 -6.31
CA HIS A 107 -2.94 23.61 -7.22
C HIS A 107 -3.57 22.41 -6.52
N PHE A 108 -3.05 21.99 -5.38
CA PHE A 108 -3.46 20.74 -4.75
C PHE A 108 -3.87 20.91 -3.29
N GLU A 109 -4.72 20.00 -2.83
CA GLU A 109 -5.05 19.82 -1.43
C GLU A 109 -5.15 18.34 -1.07
N LEU A 110 -5.02 18.03 0.22
CA LEU A 110 -5.17 16.67 0.72
C LEU A 110 -6.66 16.32 0.88
N ALA A 111 -7.09 15.23 0.26
CA ALA A 111 -8.45 14.70 0.41
C ALA A 111 -8.72 14.09 1.80
N ALA A 112 -7.65 13.74 2.53
CA ALA A 112 -7.70 13.21 3.89
C ALA A 112 -6.37 13.49 4.60
N PRO A 113 -6.36 13.57 5.95
CA PRO A 113 -5.12 13.71 6.71
C PRO A 113 -4.12 12.58 6.42
N GLN A 114 -2.84 12.93 6.29
CA GLN A 114 -1.76 11.94 6.12
C GLN A 114 -1.45 11.29 7.47
N VAL A 115 -1.67 9.97 7.57
CA VAL A 115 -1.34 9.15 8.75
C VAL A 115 -0.35 8.04 8.41
N LEU A 116 -0.51 7.45 7.23
CA LEU A 116 0.33 6.40 6.66
C LEU A 116 1.02 6.95 5.40
N PRO A 117 2.00 6.24 4.80
CA PRO A 117 2.66 6.71 3.58
C PRO A 117 1.78 6.53 2.32
N ILE A 118 0.53 6.99 2.40
CA ILE A 118 -0.45 7.07 1.33
C ILE A 118 -1.02 8.48 1.37
N LEU A 119 -0.95 9.18 0.25
CA LEU A 119 -1.53 10.50 0.08
C LEU A 119 -2.57 10.45 -1.02
N ASN A 120 -3.64 11.21 -0.82
CA ASN A 120 -4.70 11.38 -1.80
C ASN A 120 -4.85 12.88 -2.02
N LEU A 121 -4.47 13.35 -3.19
CA LEU A 121 -4.56 14.75 -3.59
C LEU A 121 -5.85 15.00 -4.37
N ARG A 122 -6.31 16.24 -4.30
CA ARG A 122 -7.32 16.79 -5.19
C ARG A 122 -6.81 18.11 -5.76
N LEU A 123 -7.25 18.43 -6.97
CA LEU A 123 -7.05 19.76 -7.51
C LEU A 123 -7.86 20.79 -6.72
N ARG A 124 -7.21 21.91 -6.41
CA ARG A 124 -7.87 23.14 -5.97
C ARG A 124 -8.48 23.80 -7.19
N THR A 125 -9.79 23.72 -7.31
CA THR A 125 -10.53 24.36 -8.40
C THR A 125 -11.93 24.71 -7.93
N GLU A 126 -12.41 25.87 -8.35
CA GLU A 126 -13.77 26.34 -8.09
C GLU A 126 -14.68 25.93 -9.25
N ASP A 127 -15.95 25.66 -8.96
CA ASP A 127 -17.01 25.48 -9.96
C ASP A 127 -16.84 24.33 -10.97
N VAL A 128 -16.06 23.30 -10.64
CA VAL A 128 -15.93 22.08 -11.48
C VAL A 128 -16.84 20.96 -10.99
N SER A 129 -17.58 20.34 -11.91
CA SER A 129 -18.42 19.18 -11.59
C SER A 129 -17.57 17.99 -11.10
N PRO A 130 -18.09 17.10 -10.23
CA PRO A 130 -17.34 15.91 -9.79
C PRO A 130 -16.85 15.03 -10.95
N GLN A 131 -17.60 14.97 -12.05
CA GLN A 131 -17.25 14.21 -13.25
C GLN A 131 -16.06 14.86 -13.98
N ASP A 132 -16.09 16.17 -14.14
CA ASP A 132 -15.00 16.90 -14.81
C ASP A 132 -13.74 16.93 -13.96
N LEU A 133 -13.87 17.05 -12.63
CA LEU A 133 -12.74 16.89 -11.70
C LEU A 133 -12.10 15.51 -11.84
N GLY A 134 -12.91 14.47 -12.01
CA GLY A 134 -12.43 13.12 -12.29
C GLY A 134 -11.62 13.02 -13.58
N ARG A 135 -12.06 13.69 -14.66
CA ARG A 135 -11.35 13.76 -15.93
C ARG A 135 -10.02 14.53 -15.80
N LEU A 136 -10.02 15.65 -15.10
CA LEU A 136 -8.80 16.44 -14.84
C LEU A 136 -7.77 15.64 -14.03
N HIS A 137 -8.19 14.94 -12.98
CA HIS A 137 -7.29 14.06 -12.23
C HIS A 137 -6.72 12.94 -13.10
N ALA A 138 -7.54 12.31 -13.95
CA ALA A 138 -7.08 11.27 -14.87
C ALA A 138 -6.04 11.81 -15.87
N ALA A 139 -6.29 13.00 -16.45
CA ALA A 139 -5.34 13.64 -17.35
C ALA A 139 -4.01 13.99 -16.67
N ILE A 140 -4.03 14.46 -15.42
CA ILE A 140 -2.80 14.69 -14.65
C ILE A 140 -2.04 13.39 -14.39
N ILE A 141 -2.76 12.31 -14.04
CA ILE A 141 -2.14 11.00 -13.81
C ILE A 141 -1.48 10.48 -15.08
N ASP A 142 -2.18 10.57 -16.21
CA ASP A 142 -1.66 10.13 -17.50
C ASP A 142 -0.41 10.94 -17.89
N GLU A 143 -0.44 12.26 -17.70
CA GLU A 143 0.70 13.15 -17.96
C GLU A 143 1.92 12.82 -17.09
N VAL A 144 1.72 12.63 -15.77
CA VAL A 144 2.81 12.28 -14.85
C VAL A 144 3.41 10.91 -15.16
N ASN A 145 2.59 9.96 -15.61
CA ASN A 145 3.02 8.60 -15.92
C ASN A 145 3.61 8.46 -17.34
N HIS A 146 3.41 9.45 -18.22
CA HIS A 146 3.67 9.35 -19.66
C HIS A 146 5.13 9.01 -19.99
N ASP A 147 6.09 9.58 -19.25
CA ASP A 147 7.52 9.41 -19.48
C ASP A 147 8.12 8.15 -18.84
N GLY A 148 7.32 7.41 -18.05
CA GLY A 148 7.73 6.22 -17.31
C GLY A 148 8.72 6.46 -16.17
N GLN A 149 9.06 7.71 -15.84
CA GLN A 149 9.98 8.06 -14.74
C GLN A 149 9.28 8.02 -13.39
N ARG A 150 7.97 8.27 -13.37
CA ARG A 150 7.12 8.19 -12.17
C ARG A 150 5.91 7.32 -12.44
N TRP A 151 5.30 6.85 -11.35
CA TRP A 151 4.02 6.17 -11.41
C TRP A 151 3.13 6.55 -10.23
N ILE A 152 1.95 7.09 -10.55
CA ILE A 152 0.86 7.37 -9.62
C ILE A 152 -0.45 6.79 -10.14
N SER A 153 -1.45 6.65 -9.26
CA SER A 153 -2.74 6.05 -9.61
C SER A 153 -3.91 6.95 -9.25
N GLY A 154 -5.08 6.73 -9.84
CA GLY A 154 -6.31 7.34 -9.38
C GLY A 154 -6.92 6.62 -8.17
N GLY A 155 -7.96 7.22 -7.60
CA GLY A 155 -8.77 6.60 -6.57
C GLY A 155 -10.08 7.34 -6.33
N ILE A 156 -10.89 6.82 -5.42
CA ILE A 156 -12.11 7.47 -4.93
C ILE A 156 -12.04 7.53 -3.42
N VAL A 157 -12.21 8.72 -2.84
CA VAL A 157 -12.31 8.95 -1.40
C VAL A 157 -13.55 9.78 -1.15
N ASN A 158 -14.44 9.29 -0.27
CA ASN A 158 -15.73 9.93 0.05
C ASN A 158 -16.56 10.26 -1.20
N GLY A 159 -16.58 9.35 -2.18
CA GLY A 159 -17.35 9.51 -3.43
C GLY A 159 -16.73 10.48 -4.45
N GLN A 160 -15.56 11.06 -4.19
CA GLN A 160 -14.90 11.99 -5.10
C GLN A 160 -13.56 11.44 -5.61
N SER A 161 -13.23 11.77 -6.85
CA SER A 161 -11.95 11.39 -7.48
C SER A 161 -10.77 11.99 -6.71
N VAL A 162 -9.66 11.24 -6.65
CA VAL A 162 -8.38 11.67 -6.07
C VAL A 162 -7.21 11.18 -6.92
N ILE A 163 -6.11 11.92 -6.86
CA ILE A 163 -4.80 11.46 -7.32
C ILE A 163 -4.10 10.80 -6.13
N ARG A 164 -3.75 9.52 -6.26
CA ARG A 164 -3.25 8.69 -5.17
C ARG A 164 -1.77 8.36 -5.37
N THR A 165 -0.99 8.63 -4.31
CA THR A 165 0.44 8.33 -4.23
C THR A 165 0.72 7.48 -3.00
N MET A 166 1.56 6.45 -3.15
CA MET A 166 1.93 5.55 -2.05
C MET A 166 3.44 5.42 -1.97
N ILE A 167 4.03 5.79 -0.83
CA ILE A 167 5.47 5.96 -0.64
C ILE A 167 5.99 4.79 0.19
N ILE A 168 5.91 3.58 -0.35
CA ILE A 168 6.36 2.35 0.34
C ILE A 168 7.49 1.61 -0.36
N SER A 169 7.98 2.13 -1.50
CA SER A 169 9.20 1.58 -2.08
C SER A 169 10.36 1.79 -1.11
N TYR A 170 11.13 0.73 -0.87
CA TYR A 170 12.32 0.80 -0.02
C TYR A 170 13.49 1.54 -0.69
N LEU A 171 13.35 1.89 -1.98
CA LEU A 171 14.30 2.66 -2.77
C LEU A 171 13.93 4.14 -2.90
N SER A 172 12.72 4.54 -2.49
CA SER A 172 12.32 5.94 -2.57
C SER A 172 13.11 6.81 -1.61
N GLU A 173 13.49 7.98 -2.11
CA GLU A 173 14.24 9.02 -1.42
C GLU A 173 13.58 10.37 -1.67
N LYS A 174 14.02 11.40 -0.95
CA LYS A 174 13.46 12.76 -1.04
C LYS A 174 13.46 13.30 -2.46
N HIS A 175 14.57 13.17 -3.18
CA HIS A 175 14.72 13.70 -4.54
C HIS A 175 13.74 13.07 -5.55
N HIS A 176 13.35 11.81 -5.34
CA HIS A 176 12.32 11.16 -6.16
C HIS A 176 10.95 11.81 -5.95
N LEU A 177 10.65 12.23 -4.72
CA LEU A 177 9.40 12.92 -4.40
C LEU A 177 9.39 14.35 -4.90
N GLU A 178 10.51 15.07 -4.78
CA GLU A 178 10.68 16.40 -5.40
C GLU A 178 10.43 16.33 -6.91
N GLY A 179 11.04 15.35 -7.58
CA GLY A 179 10.79 15.13 -9.00
C GLY A 179 9.34 14.73 -9.36
N LEU A 180 8.58 14.14 -8.43
CA LEU A 180 7.14 13.88 -8.62
C LEU A 180 6.30 15.15 -8.36
N GLN A 181 6.69 15.96 -7.40
CA GLN A 181 6.05 17.25 -7.08
C GLN A 181 6.12 18.20 -8.27
N ASP A 182 7.30 18.32 -8.88
CA ASP A 182 7.50 19.14 -10.08
C ASP A 182 6.63 18.65 -11.25
N ALA A 183 6.56 17.32 -11.45
CA ALA A 183 5.74 16.72 -12.50
C ALA A 183 4.23 16.96 -12.27
N LEU A 184 3.76 16.86 -11.03
CA LEU A 184 2.37 17.15 -10.66
C LEU A 184 2.02 18.63 -10.89
N GLN A 185 2.91 19.55 -10.53
CA GLN A 185 2.70 20.99 -10.78
C GLN A 185 2.63 21.28 -12.28
N ALA A 186 3.60 20.77 -13.05
CA ALA A 186 3.62 20.96 -14.51
C ALA A 186 2.36 20.38 -15.16
N ALA A 187 1.92 19.19 -14.74
CA ALA A 187 0.70 18.56 -15.23
C ALA A 187 -0.55 19.35 -14.86
N ALA A 188 -0.64 19.87 -13.62
CA ALA A 188 -1.76 20.71 -13.21
C ALA A 188 -1.86 22.00 -14.05
N ILE A 189 -0.73 22.65 -14.35
CA ILE A 189 -0.69 23.85 -15.21
C ILE A 189 -1.15 23.51 -16.64
N ARG A 190 -0.67 22.39 -17.21
CA ARG A 190 -1.03 21.97 -18.57
C ARG A 190 -2.50 21.58 -18.71
N VAL A 191 -3.06 20.95 -17.69
CA VAL A 191 -4.42 20.37 -17.70
C VAL A 191 -5.47 21.35 -17.18
N SER A 192 -5.06 22.41 -16.46
CA SER A 192 -5.99 23.40 -15.92
C SER A 192 -6.72 24.14 -17.05
N PRO A 193 -8.05 24.37 -16.91
CA PRO A 193 -8.81 25.24 -17.83
C PRO A 193 -8.24 26.66 -17.96
N LEU A 194 -7.41 27.10 -17.01
CA LEU A 194 -6.70 28.39 -17.06
C LEU A 194 -5.68 28.48 -18.20
N ALA A 195 -5.23 27.36 -18.76
CA ALA A 195 -4.33 27.34 -19.91
C ALA A 195 -4.98 27.86 -21.22
N GLU A 196 -6.31 27.96 -21.29
CA GLU A 196 -7.01 28.54 -22.46
C GLU A 196 -7.09 30.09 -22.41
N ILE A 197 -6.56 30.74 -21.37
CA ILE A 197 -6.67 32.22 -21.17
C ILE A 197 -5.30 32.94 -21.28
N ALA A 198 -4.19 32.22 -21.51
CA ALA A 198 -2.84 32.80 -21.67
C ALA A 198 -2.28 32.58 -23.08
#